data_AF-A0A131YS11-F1
#
_entry.id   AF-A0A131YS11-F1
#
_cell.length_a   1.000
_cell.length_b   1.000
_cell.length_c   1.000
_cell.angle_alpha   90.00
_cell.angle_beta   90.00
_cell.angle_gamma   90.00
#
_symmetry.space_group_name_H-M   'P 1'
#
loop_
_entity.id
_entity.type
_entity.pdbx_description
1 polymer ?
#
loop_
_entity_poly.entity_id
_entity_poly.type
_entity_poly.pdbx_seq_one_letter_code
_entity_poly.pdbx_strand_id
1 'polypeptide(L)'
;MVQKLAFKVLLYVGCFTVLKGNCLSCGRRAYSIKKFFSTTEPIWTYTTSGRTNIRCLVDQVNVMEKSSVIFTRSCYNRQYKVSRLFYGTFDHFRKKHMDVKPEGRGINFQEDLLYISDDNSCAVILVTTKICAKRLTYDLRIRNSHIKHRPHPKCVHEYEKYERYGKVLYDPSCQNILARKGMARLYEPENSRCQNRTN
;
A
#
# COMPACT_ATOMS: atom_id res chain seq x y z
N MET A 1 -62.55 16.26 22.08
CA MET A 1 -62.00 14.90 21.84
C MET A 1 -61.32 14.73 20.47
N VAL A 2 -61.08 15.81 19.70
CA VAL A 2 -60.56 15.74 18.31
C VAL A 2 -59.06 16.10 18.22
N GLN A 3 -58.53 16.87 19.18
CA GLN A 3 -57.14 17.33 19.19
C GLN A 3 -56.09 16.26 19.51
N LYS A 4 -56.43 15.26 20.34
CA LYS A 4 -55.49 14.17 20.71
C LYS A 4 -55.27 13.15 19.59
N LEU A 5 -56.19 13.07 18.62
CA LEU A 5 -56.11 12.13 17.51
C LEU A 5 -55.20 12.67 16.40
N ALA A 6 -55.27 13.98 16.12
CA ALA A 6 -54.42 14.64 15.12
C ALA A 6 -52.92 14.55 15.45
N PHE A 7 -52.55 14.63 16.72
CA PHE A 7 -51.15 14.57 17.15
C PHE A 7 -50.55 13.15 17.03
N LYS A 8 -51.37 12.09 17.19
CA LYS A 8 -50.93 10.70 16.98
C LYS A 8 -50.77 10.35 15.50
N VAL A 9 -51.60 10.92 14.63
CA VAL A 9 -51.49 10.72 13.17
C VAL A 9 -50.24 11.40 12.61
N LEU A 10 -49.90 12.61 13.08
CA LEU A 10 -48.67 13.32 12.68
C LEU A 10 -47.39 12.60 13.13
N LEU A 11 -47.38 11.99 14.33
CA LEU A 11 -46.25 11.19 14.79
C LEU A 11 -46.08 9.88 14.00
N TYR A 12 -47.17 9.28 13.52
CA TYR A 12 -47.09 8.09 12.67
C TYR A 12 -46.63 8.41 11.24
N VAL A 13 -47.11 9.49 10.64
CA VAL A 13 -46.70 9.90 9.27
C VAL A 13 -45.25 10.39 9.25
N GLY A 14 -44.79 11.07 10.30
CA GLY A 14 -43.38 11.49 10.44
C GLY A 14 -42.38 10.34 10.67
N CYS A 15 -42.86 9.16 11.07
CA CYS A 15 -42.01 7.97 11.25
C CYS A 15 -41.84 7.18 9.94
N PHE A 16 -42.77 7.30 8.99
CA PHE A 16 -42.69 6.59 7.70
C PHE A 16 -41.80 7.29 6.66
N THR A 17 -41.48 8.57 6.83
CA THR A 17 -40.54 9.27 5.92
C THR A 17 -39.06 9.10 6.31
N VAL A 18 -38.76 8.41 7.40
CA VAL A 18 -37.38 8.08 7.82
C VAL A 18 -36.89 6.76 7.21
N LEU A 19 -37.75 6.01 6.50
CA LEU A 19 -37.42 4.74 5.86
C LEU A 19 -37.36 4.83 4.33
N LYS A 20 -36.57 5.77 3.80
CA LYS A 20 -36.12 5.68 2.40
C LYS A 20 -34.66 6.10 2.21
N GLY A 21 -33.82 5.78 3.19
CA GLY A 21 -32.42 5.53 2.93
C GLY A 21 -32.23 4.06 2.52
N ASN A 22 -32.49 3.72 1.26
CA ASN A 22 -32.02 2.45 0.71
C ASN A 22 -30.49 2.49 0.66
N CYS A 23 -29.82 2.24 1.79
CA CYS A 23 -28.44 1.79 1.79
C CYS A 23 -28.44 0.26 1.91
N LEU A 24 -29.16 -0.40 0.99
CA LEU A 24 -29.16 -1.86 0.79
C LEU A 24 -27.83 -2.36 0.17
N SER A 25 -26.79 -1.53 0.15
CA SER A 25 -25.41 -1.91 -0.15
C SER A 25 -24.41 -0.96 0.52
N CYS A 26 -24.43 -0.90 1.85
CA CYS A 26 -23.20 -0.60 2.60
C CYS A 26 -22.43 -1.90 2.85
N GLY A 27 -22.36 -2.77 1.84
CA GLY A 27 -21.42 -3.88 1.86
C GLY A 27 -20.03 -3.26 1.92
N ARG A 28 -19.35 -3.38 3.08
CA ARG A 28 -17.95 -2.96 3.20
C ARG A 28 -17.19 -3.54 2.00
N ARG A 29 -16.73 -2.67 1.11
CA ARG A 29 -16.03 -3.09 -0.11
C ARG A 29 -14.90 -4.01 0.33
N ALA A 30 -14.88 -5.24 -0.16
CA ALA A 30 -13.87 -6.20 0.24
C ALA A 30 -12.51 -5.74 -0.29
N TYR A 31 -11.77 -5.00 0.53
CA TYR A 31 -10.45 -4.48 0.20
C TYR A 31 -9.45 -5.63 0.12
N SER A 32 -8.72 -5.72 -0.99
CA SER A 32 -7.69 -6.73 -1.22
C SER A 32 -6.40 -6.07 -1.70
N ILE A 33 -5.27 -6.62 -1.26
CA ILE A 33 -3.95 -6.14 -1.71
C ILE A 33 -3.78 -6.37 -3.21
N LYS A 34 -4.35 -7.47 -3.73
CA LYS A 34 -4.46 -7.75 -5.16
C LYS A 34 -5.04 -6.58 -5.94
N LYS A 35 -6.14 -5.99 -5.45
CA LYS A 35 -6.80 -4.85 -6.13
C LYS A 35 -5.88 -3.64 -6.20
N PHE A 36 -5.08 -3.39 -5.15
CA PHE A 36 -4.11 -2.29 -5.14
C PHE A 36 -2.99 -2.49 -6.18
N PHE A 37 -2.46 -3.71 -6.32
CA PHE A 37 -1.46 -4.05 -7.34
C PHE A 37 -2.05 -4.26 -8.75
N SER A 38 -3.37 -4.35 -8.90
CA SER A 38 -4.04 -4.45 -10.20
C SER A 38 -4.02 -3.09 -10.90
N THR A 39 -2.88 -2.74 -11.48
CA THR A 39 -2.65 -1.46 -12.15
C THR A 39 -1.47 -1.53 -13.11
N THR A 40 -1.46 -0.64 -14.11
CA THR A 40 -0.34 -0.48 -15.06
C THR A 40 0.54 0.73 -14.74
N GLU A 41 0.09 1.59 -13.83
CA GLU A 41 0.87 2.75 -13.39
C GLU A 41 1.89 2.36 -12.31
N PRO A 42 3.03 3.08 -12.25
CA PRO A 42 3.97 2.95 -11.14
C PRO A 42 3.29 3.19 -9.77
N ILE A 43 3.69 2.42 -8.77
CA ILE A 43 3.25 2.57 -7.39
C ILE A 43 4.45 3.09 -6.59
N TRP A 44 4.34 4.31 -6.08
CA TRP A 44 5.40 4.96 -5.32
C TRP A 44 5.20 4.75 -3.83
N THR A 45 6.27 4.48 -3.10
CA THR A 45 6.26 4.65 -1.64
C THR A 45 6.52 6.13 -1.35
N TYR A 46 5.49 6.83 -0.90
CA TYR A 46 5.57 8.25 -0.57
C TYR A 46 6.29 8.47 0.77
N THR A 47 5.88 7.75 1.81
CA THR A 47 6.51 7.78 3.14
C THR A 47 6.62 6.38 3.73
N THR A 48 7.63 6.15 4.56
CA THR A 48 7.87 4.88 5.24
C THR A 48 8.32 5.09 6.69
N SER A 49 7.94 4.19 7.60
CA SER A 49 8.51 4.15 8.96
C SER A 49 9.88 3.45 9.01
N GLY A 50 10.31 2.84 7.90
CA GLY A 50 11.59 2.16 7.80
C GLY A 50 12.77 3.12 7.92
N ARG A 51 13.75 2.76 8.75
CA ARG A 51 15.05 3.46 8.81
C ARG A 51 15.85 3.15 7.54
N THR A 52 15.82 4.06 6.57
CA THR A 52 16.49 3.87 5.28
C THR A 52 17.10 5.17 4.75
N ASN A 53 18.13 5.05 3.91
CA ASN A 53 18.74 6.17 3.19
C ASN A 53 18.37 6.20 1.69
N ILE A 54 17.49 5.30 1.25
CA ILE A 54 17.02 5.29 -0.14
C ILE A 54 16.04 6.43 -0.40
N ARG A 55 15.85 6.75 -1.68
CA ARG A 55 14.85 7.70 -2.19
C ARG A 55 14.15 7.10 -3.41
N CYS A 56 13.01 7.67 -3.80
CA CYS A 56 12.30 7.33 -5.03
C CYS A 56 11.97 5.85 -5.16
N LEU A 57 11.52 5.23 -4.06
CA LEU A 57 11.13 3.84 -4.06
C LEU A 57 9.83 3.66 -4.86
N VAL A 58 9.90 2.83 -5.90
CA VAL A 58 8.80 2.62 -6.84
C VAL A 58 8.69 1.16 -7.24
N ASP A 59 7.45 0.68 -7.32
CA ASP A 59 7.08 -0.63 -7.84
C ASP A 59 6.41 -0.46 -9.20
N GLN A 60 6.90 -1.19 -10.20
CA GLN A 60 6.29 -1.28 -11.52
C GLN A 60 5.82 -2.71 -11.74
N VAL A 61 4.51 -2.89 -11.87
CA VAL A 61 3.92 -4.21 -12.11
C VAL A 61 4.26 -4.63 -13.53
N ASN A 62 4.95 -5.76 -13.65
CA ASN A 62 5.34 -6.33 -14.93
C ASN A 62 4.27 -7.31 -15.44
N VAL A 63 3.81 -8.21 -14.56
CA VAL A 63 2.82 -9.25 -14.87
C VAL A 63 1.86 -9.37 -13.69
N MET A 64 0.56 -9.44 -13.98
CA MET A 64 -0.50 -9.60 -12.99
C MET A 64 -1.29 -10.87 -13.29
N GLU A 65 -1.27 -11.84 -12.38
CA GLU A 65 -2.00 -13.11 -12.54
C GLU A 65 -3.16 -13.23 -11.55
N LYS A 66 -3.83 -14.39 -11.55
CA LYS A 66 -4.94 -14.66 -10.65
C LYS A 66 -4.51 -14.69 -9.18
N SER A 67 -3.38 -15.35 -8.88
CA SER A 67 -2.87 -15.58 -7.53
C SER A 67 -1.48 -14.98 -7.29
N SER A 68 -0.88 -14.34 -8.29
CA SER A 68 0.48 -13.80 -8.20
C SER A 68 0.61 -12.44 -8.89
N VAL A 69 1.69 -11.74 -8.57
CA VAL A 69 2.14 -10.53 -9.26
C VAL A 69 3.65 -10.55 -9.39
N ILE A 70 4.17 -10.17 -10.55
CA ILE A 70 5.59 -9.95 -10.78
C ILE A 70 5.79 -8.46 -10.96
N PHE A 71 6.69 -7.86 -10.19
CA PHE A 71 6.96 -6.43 -10.27
C PHE A 71 8.44 -6.10 -10.11
N THR A 72 8.85 -5.03 -10.76
CA THR A 72 10.19 -4.45 -10.61
C THR A 72 10.14 -3.36 -9.55
N ARG A 73 10.92 -3.52 -8.48
CA ARG A 73 11.11 -2.48 -7.47
C ARG A 73 12.41 -1.74 -7.73
N SER A 74 12.34 -0.43 -7.87
CA SER A 74 13.47 0.46 -8.11
C SER A 74 13.58 1.52 -7.03
N CYS A 75 14.80 1.96 -6.72
CA CYS A 75 15.05 3.11 -5.86
C CYS A 75 16.41 3.74 -6.17
N TYR A 76 16.63 4.96 -5.68
CA TYR A 76 17.97 5.52 -5.57
C TYR A 76 18.54 5.16 -4.20
N ASN A 77 19.67 4.46 -4.18
CA ASN A 77 20.52 4.33 -3.01
C ASN A 77 21.72 5.25 -3.19
N ARG A 78 21.74 6.36 -2.44
CA ARG A 78 22.62 7.51 -2.73
C ARG A 78 22.36 8.00 -4.17
N GLN A 79 23.37 8.00 -5.05
CA GLN A 79 23.24 8.41 -6.45
C GLN A 79 22.98 7.25 -7.42
N TYR A 80 22.96 6.00 -6.94
CA TYR A 80 22.84 4.83 -7.80
C TYR A 80 21.40 4.33 -7.87
N LYS A 81 20.91 4.13 -9.09
CA LYS A 81 19.65 3.42 -9.32
C LYS A 81 19.86 1.94 -9.06
N VAL A 82 19.13 1.41 -8.08
CA VAL A 82 19.02 -0.02 -7.82
C VAL A 82 17.67 -0.49 -8.34
N SER A 83 17.62 -1.66 -8.95
CA SER A 83 16.38 -2.27 -9.44
C SER A 83 16.45 -3.78 -9.26
N ARG A 84 15.36 -4.39 -8.81
CA ARG A 84 15.25 -5.84 -8.63
C ARG A 84 13.84 -6.32 -8.95
N LEU A 85 13.76 -7.55 -9.45
CA LEU A 85 12.51 -8.24 -9.68
C LEU A 85 12.01 -8.88 -8.38
N PHE A 86 10.70 -8.84 -8.17
CA PHE A 86 10.01 -9.46 -7.04
C PHE A 86 8.81 -10.27 -7.52
N TYR A 87 8.57 -11.38 -6.82
CA TYR A 87 7.42 -12.25 -7.00
C TYR A 87 6.54 -12.15 -5.76
N GLY A 88 5.33 -11.65 -5.94
CA GLY A 88 4.29 -11.58 -4.92
C GLY A 88 3.27 -12.70 -5.10
N THR A 89 2.93 -13.41 -4.03
CA THR A 89 1.88 -14.43 -3.99
C THR A 89 0.75 -13.95 -3.10
N PHE A 90 -0.46 -13.82 -3.64
CA PHE A 90 -1.63 -13.41 -2.89
C PHE A 90 -2.21 -14.57 -2.10
N ASP A 91 -2.53 -14.35 -0.82
CA ASP A 91 -3.21 -15.35 -0.01
C ASP A 91 -4.71 -15.42 -0.40
N HIS A 92 -5.17 -16.63 -0.73
CA HIS A 92 -6.54 -16.87 -1.16
C HIS A 92 -7.57 -16.56 -0.06
N PHE A 93 -7.24 -16.86 1.20
CA PHE A 93 -8.12 -16.69 2.35
C PHE A 93 -7.93 -15.32 3.00
N ARG A 94 -6.69 -14.86 3.12
CA ARG A 94 -6.32 -13.55 3.65
C ARG A 94 -6.14 -12.56 2.52
N LYS A 95 -7.25 -12.05 1.96
CA LYS A 95 -7.26 -11.13 0.79
C LYS A 95 -6.38 -9.87 0.92
N LYS A 96 -6.00 -9.50 2.15
CA LYS A 96 -5.14 -8.36 2.46
C LYS A 96 -3.65 -8.71 2.52
N HIS A 97 -3.29 -9.98 2.43
CA HIS A 97 -1.94 -10.48 2.63
C HIS A 97 -1.29 -10.89 1.31
N MET A 98 0.00 -10.61 1.19
CA MET A 98 0.86 -11.05 0.10
C MET A 98 2.23 -11.44 0.66
N ASP A 99 2.71 -12.63 0.30
CA ASP A 99 4.10 -13.02 0.53
C ASP A 99 4.94 -12.58 -0.67
N VAL A 100 6.11 -11.99 -0.42
CA VAL A 100 6.97 -11.41 -1.45
C VAL A 100 8.38 -11.98 -1.36
N LYS A 101 8.88 -12.45 -2.51
CA LYS A 101 10.22 -13.02 -2.68
C LYS A 101 11.00 -12.24 -3.73
N PRO A 102 12.25 -11.80 -3.45
CA PRO A 102 13.13 -11.25 -4.47
C PRO A 102 13.59 -12.33 -5.45
N GLU A 103 13.84 -11.94 -6.69
CA GLU A 103 14.66 -12.75 -7.60
C GLU A 103 16.10 -12.83 -7.09
N GLY A 104 16.67 -14.03 -7.07
CA GLY A 104 18.03 -14.28 -6.60
C GLY A 104 18.21 -14.11 -5.08
N ARG A 105 19.33 -13.50 -4.68
CA ARG A 105 19.67 -13.31 -3.26
C ARG A 105 18.87 -12.15 -2.66
N GLY A 106 18.29 -12.40 -1.50
CA GLY A 106 17.59 -11.38 -0.74
C GLY A 106 16.73 -12.01 0.35
N ILE A 107 15.92 -11.17 0.98
CA ILE A 107 15.12 -11.56 2.14
C ILE A 107 13.67 -11.50 1.73
N ASN A 108 12.95 -12.60 1.97
CA ASN A 108 11.51 -12.64 1.80
C ASN A 108 10.83 -11.74 2.83
N PHE A 109 9.74 -11.11 2.43
CA PHE A 109 8.93 -10.29 3.31
C PHE A 109 7.45 -10.48 3.02
N GLN A 110 6.63 -10.02 3.94
CA GLN A 110 5.18 -10.09 3.84
C GLN A 110 4.64 -8.67 3.76
N GLU A 111 3.63 -8.48 2.94
CA GLU A 111 2.90 -7.21 2.81
C GLU A 111 1.44 -7.43 3.19
N ASP A 112 0.97 -6.68 4.19
CA ASP A 112 -0.42 -6.68 4.65
C ASP A 112 -1.06 -5.31 4.38
N LEU A 113 -2.20 -5.31 3.69
CA LEU A 113 -2.99 -4.12 3.40
C LEU A 113 -3.76 -3.67 4.64
N LEU A 114 -3.35 -2.53 5.21
CA LEU A 114 -4.03 -1.93 6.36
C LEU A 114 -5.18 -1.01 5.91
N TYR A 115 -4.95 -0.23 4.86
CA TYR A 115 -5.91 0.70 4.29
C TYR A 115 -5.73 0.81 2.77
N ILE A 116 -6.81 1.08 2.05
CA ILE A 116 -6.82 1.50 0.64
C ILE A 116 -7.93 2.52 0.45
N SER A 117 -7.67 3.55 -0.35
CA SER A 117 -8.71 4.53 -0.72
C SER A 117 -9.77 3.92 -1.64
N ASP A 118 -10.93 4.56 -1.73
CA ASP A 118 -12.08 4.02 -2.48
C ASP A 118 -11.83 3.97 -4.00
N ASP A 119 -10.99 4.88 -4.51
CA ASP A 119 -10.47 4.94 -5.88
C ASP A 119 -9.19 4.08 -6.08
N ASN A 120 -8.66 3.48 -5.01
CA ASN A 120 -7.40 2.74 -4.98
C ASN A 120 -6.15 3.58 -5.32
N SER A 121 -6.26 4.92 -5.25
CA SER A 121 -5.14 5.84 -5.49
C SER A 121 -4.01 5.70 -4.48
N CYS A 122 -4.34 5.31 -3.24
CA CYS A 122 -3.35 5.13 -2.17
C CYS A 122 -3.65 3.90 -1.31
N ALA A 123 -2.63 3.42 -0.62
CA ALA A 123 -2.73 2.35 0.36
C ALA A 123 -1.73 2.51 1.50
N VAL A 124 -2.09 2.03 2.68
CA VAL A 124 -1.17 1.83 3.80
C VAL A 124 -0.83 0.35 3.89
N ILE A 125 0.45 0.02 3.77
CA ILE A 125 0.96 -1.35 3.73
C ILE A 125 1.85 -1.59 4.95
N LEU A 126 1.59 -2.67 5.68
CA LEU A 126 2.51 -3.20 6.68
C LEU A 126 3.47 -4.16 5.99
N VAL A 127 4.77 -3.90 6.11
CA VAL A 127 5.83 -4.78 5.63
C VAL A 127 6.46 -5.50 6.83
N THR A 128 6.43 -6.82 6.80
CA THR A 128 7.06 -7.68 7.81
C THR A 128 8.27 -8.40 7.23
N THR A 129 9.44 -8.16 7.78
CA THR A 129 10.66 -8.93 7.46
C THR A 129 11.07 -9.78 8.66
N LYS A 130 11.58 -10.99 8.40
CA LYS A 130 12.08 -11.91 9.43
C LYS A 130 13.60 -12.04 9.32
N ILE A 131 14.33 -10.96 9.62
CA ILE A 131 15.80 -10.93 9.58
C ILE A 131 16.34 -10.85 10.99
N CYS A 132 16.74 -11.99 11.55
CA CYS A 132 17.27 -12.16 12.91
C CYS A 132 16.23 -11.84 14.02
N ALA A 133 15.44 -10.78 13.87
CA ALA A 133 14.19 -10.49 14.59
C ALA A 133 13.10 -10.03 13.60
N LYS A 134 11.83 -10.14 14.01
CA LYS A 134 10.70 -9.61 13.24
C LYS A 134 10.79 -8.08 13.22
N ARG A 135 10.96 -7.49 12.03
CA ARG A 135 10.88 -6.03 11.84
C ARG A 135 9.62 -5.67 11.08
N LEU A 136 8.92 -4.67 11.60
CA LEU A 136 7.68 -4.13 11.06
C LEU A 136 7.94 -2.72 10.55
N THR A 137 7.52 -2.43 9.33
CA THR A 137 7.52 -1.07 8.78
C THR A 137 6.19 -0.77 8.11
N TYR A 138 5.76 0.48 8.17
CA TYR A 138 4.53 0.96 7.53
C TYR A 138 4.91 1.83 6.35
N ASP A 139 4.30 1.56 5.20
CA ASP A 139 4.49 2.33 3.97
C ASP A 139 3.17 2.97 3.55
N LEU A 140 3.20 4.27 3.27
CA LEU A 140 2.15 4.92 2.48
C LEU A 140 2.53 4.84 1.00
N ARG A 141 1.75 4.09 0.22
CA ARG A 141 1.97 3.91 -1.21
C ARG A 141 0.90 4.61 -2.03
N ILE A 142 1.29 5.18 -3.17
CA ILE A 142 0.44 6.02 -4.01
C ILE A 142 0.69 5.67 -5.46
N ARG A 143 -0.38 5.52 -6.23
CA ARG A 143 -0.26 5.26 -7.66
C ARG A 143 0.08 6.54 -8.43
N ASN A 144 0.86 6.40 -9.52
CA ASN A 144 1.49 7.51 -10.22
C ASN A 144 0.54 8.62 -10.68
N SER A 145 -0.67 8.27 -11.13
CA SER A 145 -1.67 9.26 -11.57
C SER A 145 -2.08 10.24 -10.46
N HIS A 146 -1.93 9.86 -9.18
CA HIS A 146 -2.36 10.63 -8.02
C HIS A 146 -1.20 11.25 -7.22
N ILE A 147 0.04 11.15 -7.72
CA ILE A 147 1.23 11.64 -7.02
C ILE A 147 1.67 13.05 -7.43
N LYS A 148 0.95 13.69 -8.35
CA LYS A 148 1.29 15.01 -8.91
C LYS A 148 1.40 16.11 -7.84
N HIS A 149 0.76 15.93 -6.68
CA HIS A 149 0.82 16.81 -5.52
C HIS A 149 1.00 16.00 -4.22
N ARG A 150 0.80 16.65 -3.06
CA ARG A 150 0.75 15.96 -1.77
C ARG A 150 -0.30 14.83 -1.80
N PRO A 151 -0.05 13.72 -1.08
CA PRO A 151 -1.03 12.64 -0.96
C PRO A 151 -2.37 13.17 -0.44
N HIS A 152 -3.47 12.54 -0.85
CA HIS A 152 -4.79 12.90 -0.33
C HIS A 152 -4.79 12.88 1.21
N PRO A 153 -5.31 13.92 1.90
CA PRO A 153 -5.21 14.04 3.36
C PRO A 153 -5.72 12.82 4.13
N LYS A 154 -6.79 12.17 3.64
CA LYS A 154 -7.30 10.91 4.21
C LYS A 154 -6.25 9.79 4.19
N CYS A 155 -5.46 9.65 3.12
CA CYS A 155 -4.40 8.64 3.04
C CYS A 155 -3.29 8.89 4.07
N VAL A 156 -2.91 10.16 4.24
CA VAL A 156 -1.93 10.58 5.24
C VAL A 156 -2.46 10.30 6.65
N HIS A 157 -3.70 10.67 6.91
CA HIS A 157 -4.34 10.42 8.21
C HIS A 157 -4.41 8.92 8.56
N GLU A 158 -4.74 8.06 7.59
CA GLU A 158 -4.76 6.61 7.81
C GLU A 158 -3.36 6.03 8.06
N TYR A 159 -2.32 6.61 7.46
CA TYR A 159 -0.93 6.25 7.74
C TYR A 159 -0.49 6.69 9.15
N GLU A 160 -0.85 7.91 9.54
CA GLU A 160 -0.46 8.52 10.82
C GLU A 160 -1.04 7.81 12.05
N LYS A 161 -2.06 6.96 11.87
CA LYS A 161 -2.55 6.04 12.91
C LYS A 161 -1.50 5.02 13.34
N TYR A 162 -0.51 4.74 12.48
CA TYR A 162 0.54 3.75 12.72
C TYR A 162 1.92 4.39 12.92
N GLU A 163 2.24 5.44 12.15
CA GLU A 163 3.50 6.17 12.26
C GLU A 163 3.30 7.66 11.98
N ARG A 164 3.66 8.52 12.95
CA ARG A 164 3.51 9.98 12.82
C ARG A 164 4.73 10.64 12.17
N TYR A 165 5.90 10.02 12.27
CA TYR A 165 7.18 10.61 11.84
C TYR A 165 7.86 9.78 10.75
N GLY A 166 7.07 9.37 9.75
CA GLY A 166 7.57 8.64 8.58
C GLY A 166 8.56 9.46 7.75
N LYS A 167 9.54 8.79 7.16
CA LYS A 167 10.47 9.39 6.20
C LYS A 167 9.84 9.47 4.82
N VAL A 168 9.68 10.69 4.30
CA VAL A 168 9.26 10.93 2.92
C VAL A 168 10.36 10.48 1.96
N LEU A 169 10.02 9.57 1.03
CA LEU A 169 10.94 9.04 0.01
C LEU A 169 10.70 9.64 -1.37
N TYR A 170 9.49 10.15 -1.63
CA TYR A 170 9.10 10.67 -2.92
C TYR A 170 9.25 12.19 -2.98
N ASP A 171 9.78 12.68 -4.09
CA ASP A 171 9.73 14.07 -4.53
C ASP A 171 9.51 14.10 -6.05
N PRO A 172 9.09 15.23 -6.65
CA PRO A 172 8.79 15.29 -8.08
C PRO A 172 9.94 14.85 -9.01
N SER A 173 11.20 15.00 -8.60
CA SER A 173 12.35 14.56 -9.40
C SER A 173 12.46 13.03 -9.51
N CYS A 174 11.78 12.29 -8.64
CA CYS A 174 11.76 10.84 -8.65
C CYS A 174 11.25 10.24 -9.96
N GLN A 175 10.40 10.96 -10.71
CA GLN A 175 9.92 10.54 -12.03
C GLN A 175 11.07 10.19 -12.98
N ASN A 176 12.25 10.82 -12.81
CA ASN A 176 13.45 10.51 -13.57
C ASN A 176 13.94 9.07 -13.44
N ILE A 177 13.61 8.36 -12.34
CA ILE A 177 13.98 6.95 -12.18
C ILE A 177 13.30 6.05 -13.21
N LEU A 178 12.14 6.47 -13.74
CA LEU A 178 11.39 5.74 -14.76
C LEU A 178 12.00 5.92 -16.16
N ALA A 179 12.85 6.93 -16.35
CA ALA A 179 13.55 7.12 -17.61
C ALA A 179 14.47 5.92 -17.88
N ARG A 180 14.43 5.42 -19.12
CA ARG A 180 15.37 4.43 -19.63
C ARG A 180 16.73 5.10 -19.87
N LYS A 181 17.53 5.32 -18.83
CA LYS A 181 18.97 5.56 -18.99
C LYS A 181 19.75 4.39 -18.40
N GLY A 182 20.44 3.70 -19.30
CA GLY A 182 21.27 2.55 -19.03
C GLY A 182 22.38 2.89 -18.05
N MET A 183 22.26 2.32 -16.86
CA MET A 183 23.32 1.72 -16.04
C MET A 183 22.62 1.17 -14.80
N ALA A 184 21.73 0.20 -15.00
CA ALA A 184 21.24 -0.62 -13.91
C ALA A 184 22.39 -1.53 -13.48
N ARG A 185 23.21 -1.10 -12.51
CA ARG A 185 24.05 -2.06 -11.80
C ARG A 185 23.14 -2.81 -10.83
N LEU A 186 23.02 -4.12 -11.02
CA LEU A 186 22.40 -5.01 -10.05
C LEU A 186 23.22 -4.88 -8.76
N TYR A 187 22.69 -4.16 -7.77
CA TYR A 187 23.27 -4.21 -6.43
C TYR A 187 22.97 -5.59 -5.86
N GLU A 188 23.99 -6.41 -5.64
CA GLU A 188 23.93 -7.58 -4.78
C GLU A 188 24.21 -7.09 -3.33
N PRO A 189 23.32 -7.31 -2.36
CA PRO A 189 23.63 -6.93 -0.99
C PRO A 189 24.68 -7.91 -0.46
N GLU A 190 25.80 -7.39 0.02
CA GLU A 190 26.78 -8.20 0.74
C GLU A 190 26.11 -8.93 1.91
N ASN A 191 26.64 -10.13 2.11
CA ASN A 191 26.21 -11.18 3.01
C ASN A 191 25.53 -10.70 4.30
N SER A 192 24.38 -11.27 4.62
CA SER A 192 23.70 -11.01 5.89
C SER A 192 24.64 -11.41 7.05
N ARG A 193 24.99 -10.42 7.87
CA ARG A 193 25.85 -10.52 9.08
C ARG A 193 25.37 -11.54 10.14
N CYS A 194 24.29 -12.28 9.90
CA CYS A 194 23.72 -13.26 10.82
C CYS A 194 24.11 -14.73 10.51
N GLN A 195 24.99 -15.00 9.52
CA GLN A 195 25.52 -16.36 9.31
C GLN A 195 26.66 -16.75 10.27
N ASN A 196 27.24 -15.81 11.04
CA ASN A 196 28.43 -16.05 11.85
C ASN A 196 28.20 -15.95 13.37
N ARG A 197 27.06 -16.42 13.88
CA ARG A 197 26.89 -16.61 15.33
C ARG A 197 26.31 -17.99 15.62
N THR A 198 27.15 -19.00 15.40
CA THR A 198 27.07 -20.30 16.07
C THR A 198 28.34 -20.43 16.89
N ASN A 199 28.23 -20.15 18.19
CA ASN A 199 29.04 -20.78 19.23
C ASN A 199 28.09 -21.64 20.04
#